data_AF-A0A9X3RDB9-F1
#
_entry.id   AF-A0A9X3RDB9-F1
#
_cell.length_a   1.000
_cell.length_b   1.000
_cell.length_c   1.000
_cell.angle_alpha   90.00
_cell.angle_beta   90.00
_cell.angle_gamma   90.00
#
_symmetry.space_group_name_H-M   'P 1'
#
loop_
_entity.id
_entity.type
_entity.pdbx_description
1 polymer ?
#
loop_
_entity_poly.entity_id
_entity_poly.type
_entity_poly.pdbx_seq_one_letter_code
_entity_poly.pdbx_strand_id
1 'polypeptide(L)' 'MNDWILNFLYFPEDKSAYIPAAFQFLIFAILCVLAFRWIIKLSKKQEQKTKDLEERILRERQTDKQKDQN' A
#
# COMPACT_ATOMS: atom_id res chain seq x y z
N MET A 1 37.76 7.22 21.73
CA MET A 1 36.54 6.72 21.05
C MET A 1 35.63 7.91 20.85
N ASN A 2 35.04 8.09 19.66
CA ASN A 2 34.23 9.29 19.38
C ASN A 2 32.99 9.32 20.28
N ASP A 3 32.91 10.28 21.20
CA ASP A 3 31.77 10.53 22.10
C ASP A 3 30.43 10.70 21.36
N TRP A 4 30.50 11.03 20.07
CA TRP A 4 29.36 11.11 19.16
C TRP A 4 28.57 9.79 19.05
N ILE A 5 29.25 8.64 19.09
CA ILE A 5 28.60 7.31 18.99
C ILE A 5 27.95 6.93 20.33
N LEU A 6 28.56 7.30 21.46
CA LEU A 6 28.04 7.02 22.81
C LEU A 6 26.79 7.85 23.12
N ASN A 7 26.72 9.10 22.67
CA ASN A 7 25.52 9.92 22.81
C ASN A 7 24.35 9.44 21.93
N PHE A 8 24.61 8.84 20.78
CA PHE A 8 23.55 8.27 19.93
C PHE A 8 22.88 7.03 20.56
N LEU A 9 23.62 6.26 21.35
CA LEU A 9 23.11 5.12 22.11
C LEU A 9 22.68 5.47 23.54
N TYR A 10 22.63 6.76 23.90
CA TYR A 10 22.17 7.16 25.23
C TYR A 10 20.67 6.89 25.36
N PHE A 11 20.36 5.83 26.10
CA PHE A 11 19.00 5.50 26.49
C PHE A 11 18.62 6.37 27.69
N PRO A 12 17.57 7.22 27.61
CA PRO A 12 17.14 7.97 28.77
C PRO A 12 16.80 7.03 29.94
N GLU A 13 17.33 7.35 31.12
CA GLU A 13 17.04 6.61 32.35
C GLU A 13 15.54 6.67 32.69
N ASP A 14 14.90 7.82 32.47
CA ASP A 14 13.46 7.98 32.64
C ASP A 14 12.71 7.52 31.38
N LYS A 15 11.81 6.56 31.55
CA LYS A 15 10.97 6.00 30.49
C LYS A 15 10.01 7.02 29.89
N SER A 16 9.69 8.09 30.62
CA SER A 16 8.84 9.18 30.15
C SER A 16 9.39 9.85 28.88
N ALA A 17 10.71 9.90 28.72
CA ALA A 17 11.37 10.49 27.57
C ALA A 17 11.14 9.71 26.24
N TYR A 18 10.70 8.46 26.28
CA TYR A 18 10.33 7.68 25.09
C TYR A 18 8.89 7.89 24.64
N ILE A 19 8.02 8.45 25.48
CA ILE A 19 6.59 8.65 25.16
C ILE A 19 6.40 9.43 23.84
N PRO A 20 7.15 10.54 23.59
CA PRO A 20 7.03 11.25 22.32
C PRO A 20 7.37 10.39 21.10
N ALA A 21 8.45 9.59 21.19
CA ALA A 21 8.86 8.71 20.10
C ALA A 21 7.85 7.59 19.85
N ALA A 22 7.30 6.98 20.91
CA ALA A 22 6.26 5.96 20.80
C ALA A 22 4.97 6.54 20.19
N PHE A 23 4.60 7.77 20.55
CA PHE A 23 3.44 8.46 19.98
C PHE A 23 3.62 8.76 18.49
N GLN A 24 4.79 9.27 18.09
CA GLN A 24 5.11 9.49 16.68
C GLN A 24 5.08 8.18 15.89
N PHE A 25 5.71 7.14 16.42
CA PHE A 25 5.69 5.82 15.80
C PHE A 25 4.26 5.29 15.62
N LEU A 26 3.41 5.44 16.64
CA LEU A 26 2.01 5.01 16.58
C LEU A 26 1.24 5.74 15.47
N ILE A 27 1.42 7.06 15.34
CA ILE A 27 0.78 7.84 14.26
C ILE A 27 1.23 7.31 12.90
N PHE A 28 2.53 7.14 12.69
CA PHE A 28 3.05 6.62 11.42
C PHE A 28 2.58 5.20 11.14
N ALA A 29 2.54 4.32 12.14
CA ALA A 29 2.03 2.97 12.01
C ALA A 29 0.55 2.97 11.57
N ILE A 30 -0.28 3.82 12.18
CA ILE A 30 -1.68 3.98 11.80
C ILE A 30 -1.79 4.46 10.35
N LEU A 31 -1.02 5.49 9.97
CA LEU A 31 -1.02 6.01 8.60
C LEU A 31 -0.58 4.94 7.58
N CYS A 32 0.45 4.14 7.89
CA CYS A 32 0.89 3.04 7.05
C CYS A 32 -0.23 2.00 6.85
N VAL A 33 -0.91 1.59 7.91
CA VAL A 33 -2.02 0.64 7.82
C VAL A 33 -3.16 1.22 6.97
N LEU A 34 -3.51 2.50 7.17
CA LEU A 34 -4.55 3.16 6.38
C LEU A 34 -4.17 3.26 4.90
N ALA A 35 -2.94 3.67 4.59
CA ALA A 35 -2.43 3.75 3.23
C ALA A 35 -2.45 2.37 2.55
N PHE A 36 -1.98 1.33 3.24
CA PHE A 36 -1.98 -0.04 2.69
C PHE A 36 -3.40 -0.54 2.41
N ARG A 37 -4.34 -0.30 3.33
CA ARG A 37 -5.76 -0.64 3.13
C ARG A 37 -6.36 0.13 1.96
N TRP A 38 -6.02 1.40 1.79
CA TRP A 38 -6.48 2.20 0.66
C TRP A 38 -5.95 1.66 -0.66
N ILE A 39 -4.66 1.37 -0.76
CA ILE A 39 -4.04 0.81 -1.97
C ILE A 39 -4.71 -0.51 -2.38
N ILE A 40 -4.95 -1.42 -1.44
CA ILE A 40 -5.64 -2.69 -1.72
C ILE A 40 -7.06 -2.42 -2.26
N LYS A 41 -7.81 -1.52 -1.62
CA LYS A 41 -9.18 -1.20 -2.07
C LYS A 41 -9.18 -0.59 -3.47
N LEU A 42 -8.21 0.27 -3.77
CA LEU A 42 -8.05 0.89 -5.07
C LEU A 42 -7.67 -0.14 -6.14
N SER A 43 -6.77 -1.07 -5.82
CA SER A 43 -6.36 -2.17 -6.70
C SER A 43 -7.55 -3.06 -7.08
N LYS A 44 -8.37 -3.48 -6.11
CA LYS A 44 -9.58 -4.28 -6.38
C LYS A 44 -10.57 -3.58 -7.33
N LYS A 45 -10.73 -2.26 -7.19
CA LYS A 45 -11.60 -1.47 -8.08
C LYS A 45 -11.05 -1.39 -9.49
N GLN A 46 -9.73 -1.33 -9.65
CA GLN A 46 -9.07 -1.33 -10.95
C GLN A 46 -9.16 -2.72 -11.61
N GLU A 47 -8.92 -3.79 -10.84
CA GLU A 47 -9.02 -5.17 -11.31
C GLU A 47 -10.40 -5.46 -11.91
N GLN A 48 -11.47 -5.08 -11.23
CA GLN A 48 -12.83 -5.30 -11.73
C GLN A 48 -13.08 -4.58 -13.07
N LYS A 49 -12.66 -3.31 -13.18
CA LYS A 49 -12.81 -2.55 -14.44
C LYS A 49 -12.01 -3.17 -15.59
N THR A 50 -10.81 -3.69 -15.30
CA THR A 50 -9.99 -4.36 -16.31
C THR A 50 -10.65 -5.66 -16.77
N LYS A 51 -11.20 -6.47 -15.86
CA LYS A 51 -11.92 -7.69 -16.22
C LYS A 51 -13.12 -7.42 -17.12
N ASP A 52 -13.92 -6.41 -16.77
CA ASP A 52 -15.09 -6.02 -17.59
C ASP A 52 -14.65 -5.58 -19.01
N LEU A 53 -13.52 -4.87 -19.12
CA LEU A 53 -12.97 -4.44 -20.40
C LEU A 53 -12.43 -5.62 -21.22
N GLU A 54 -11.68 -6.53 -20.60
CA GLU A 54 -11.17 -7.75 -21.23
C GLU A 54 -12.31 -8.62 -21.77
N GLU A 55 -13.37 -8.80 -20.98
CA GLU A 55 -14.53 -9.60 -21.38
C GLU A 55 -15.25 -8.98 -22.60
N ARG A 56 -15.40 -7.65 -22.63
CA ARG A 56 -15.96 -6.95 -23.79
C ARG A 56 -15.13 -7.14 -25.05
N ILE A 57 -13.81 -6.95 -24.95
CA ILE A 57 -12.89 -7.14 -26.09
C ILE A 57 -12.94 -8.59 -26.60
N LEU A 58 -13.01 -9.57 -25.70
CA LEU A 58 -13.10 -10.98 -26.08
C LEU A 58 -14.41 -11.29 -26.82
N ARG A 59 -15.54 -10.77 -26.32
CA ARG A 59 -16.86 -10.92 -26.97
C ARG A 59 -16.90 -10.28 -28.35
N GLU A 60 -16.34 -9.08 -28.49
CA GLU A 60 -16.25 -8.38 -29.79
C GLU A 60 -15.41 -9.20 -30.78
N ARG A 61 -14.22 -9.68 -30.38
CA ARG A 61 -13.37 -10.54 -31.24
C ARG A 61 -14.03 -11.86 -31.63
N GLN A 62 -14.80 -12.47 -30.74
CA GLN A 62 -15.55 -13.70 -31.06
C GLN A 62 -16.64 -13.44 -32.10
N THR A 63 -17.34 -12.31 -31.97
CA THR A 63 -18.39 -11.89 -32.91
C THR A 63 -17.80 -11.61 -34.29
N ASP A 64 -16.65 -10.93 -34.37
CA ASP A 64 -15.97 -10.64 -35.64
C ASP A 64 -15.49 -11.93 -36.32
N LYS A 65 -14.88 -12.85 -35.58
CA LYS A 65 -14.49 -14.17 -36.12
C LYS A 65 -15.67 -14.99 -36.65
N GLN A 66 -16.84 -14.85 -36.03
CA GLN A 66 -18.04 -15.59 -36.43
C GLN A 66 -18.72 -14.96 -37.66
N LYS A 67 -18.54 -13.64 -37.89
CA LYS A 67 -18.95 -12.97 -39.12
C LYS A 67 -18.05 -13.32 -40.31
N ASP A 68 -16.74 -13.48 -40.09
CA ASP A 68 -15.80 -13.87 -41.15
C ASP A 68 -15.95 -15.34 -41.59
N GLN A 69 -16.66 -16.17 -40.81
CA GLN A 69 -16.89 -17.60 -41.11
C GLN A 69 -18.26 -17.92 -41.75
N ASN A 70 -19.16 -16.95 -41.87
CA ASN A 70 -20.48 -17.09 -42.52
C ASN A 70 -20.53 -16.33 -43.85
#